data_AF-A0A151SRM3-F1
#
_entry.id   AF-A0A151SRM3-F1
#
_cell.length_a   1.000
_cell.length_b   1.000
_cell.length_c   1.000
_cell.angle_alpha   90.00
_cell.angle_beta   90.00
_cell.angle_gamma   90.00
#
_symmetry.space_group_name_H-M   'P 1'
#
loop_
_entity.id
_entity.type
_entity.pdbx_description
1 polymer ?
#
loop_
_entity_poly.entity_id
_entity_poly.type
_entity_poly.pdbx_seq_one_letter_code
_entity_poly.pdbx_strand_id
1 'polypeptide(L)'
;MVVMQEELNEFKRNDVWDFFPLPNDYPIIGTKWVFRNKVDESGVIIRNKTRLVAKSYNQGEGIDYDEIHSPVARIKAIRLLLAYASIMNFKLYQMDVKSFLLNGLIQEEVYVHQPLGFTNYKFPKSCIQTQKGTLWIKAST
;
A
#
# COMPACT_ATOMS: atom_id res chain seq x y z
N MET A 1 19.09 -6.95 0.54
CA MET A 1 18.77 -6.23 -0.72
C MET A 1 17.66 -6.90 -1.53
N VAL A 2 17.68 -8.21 -1.77
CA VAL A 2 16.72 -8.90 -2.66
C VAL A 2 15.25 -8.54 -2.37
N VAL A 3 14.84 -8.54 -1.10
CA VAL A 3 13.44 -8.28 -0.69
C VAL A 3 13.00 -6.82 -0.97
N MET A 4 13.90 -5.84 -0.88
CA MET A 4 13.57 -4.44 -1.22
C MET A 4 13.32 -4.30 -2.72
N GLN A 5 14.12 -4.99 -3.54
CA GLN A 5 13.99 -4.97 -4.99
C GLN A 5 12.72 -5.68 -5.44
N GLU A 6 12.32 -6.78 -4.77
CA GLU A 6 11.04 -7.46 -5.03
C GLU A 6 9.85 -6.51 -4.85
N GLU A 7 9.80 -5.76 -3.75
CA GLU A 7 8.74 -4.79 -3.47
C GLU A 7 8.71 -3.66 -4.54
N LEU A 8 9.87 -3.10 -4.89
CA LEU A 8 9.98 -2.08 -5.94
C LEU A 8 9.54 -2.61 -7.31
N ASN A 9 9.85 -3.87 -7.62
CA ASN A 9 9.41 -4.51 -8.85
C ASN A 9 7.90 -4.76 -8.86
N GLU A 10 7.24 -4.92 -7.72
CA GLU A 10 5.77 -4.97 -7.65
C GLU A 10 5.16 -3.61 -7.96
N PHE A 11 5.71 -2.50 -7.43
CA PHE A 11 5.23 -1.15 -7.79
C PHE A 11 5.40 -0.85 -9.28
N LYS A 12 6.53 -1.24 -9.86
CA LYS A 12 6.79 -1.07 -11.30
C LYS A 12 5.87 -1.92 -12.16
N ARG A 13 5.56 -3.17 -11.76
CA ARG A 13 4.65 -4.05 -12.51
C ARG A 13 3.20 -3.59 -12.47
N ASN A 14 2.82 -2.88 -11.41
CA ASN A 14 1.46 -2.42 -11.21
C ASN A 14 1.28 -0.95 -11.62
N ASP A 15 2.26 -0.34 -12.28
CA ASP A 15 2.24 1.07 -12.73
C ASP A 15 1.74 2.01 -11.63
N VAL A 16 2.28 1.84 -10.41
CA VAL A 16 1.87 2.63 -9.25
C VAL A 16 2.58 3.99 -9.22
N TRP A 17 3.78 4.06 -9.81
CA TRP A 17 4.74 5.14 -9.64
C TRP A 17 5.20 5.69 -10.97
N ASP A 18 5.04 7.00 -11.14
CA ASP A 18 5.67 7.76 -12.20
C ASP A 18 6.65 8.78 -11.62
N PHE A 19 7.76 8.99 -12.33
CA PHE A 19 8.78 9.96 -11.92
C PHE A 19 8.41 11.35 -12.42
N PHE A 20 8.36 12.31 -11.51
CA PHE A 20 8.07 13.71 -11.80
C PHE A 20 9.19 14.62 -11.28
N PRO A 21 9.47 15.74 -11.97
CA PRO A 21 10.34 16.78 -11.42
C PRO A 21 9.74 17.30 -10.11
N LEU A 22 10.61 17.77 -9.21
CA LEU A 22 10.19 18.29 -7.91
C LEU A 22 9.25 19.49 -8.11
N PRO A 23 7.98 19.42 -7.69
CA PRO A 23 7.13 20.60 -7.66
C PRO A 23 7.61 21.55 -6.56
N ASN A 24 7.70 22.85 -6.86
CA ASN A 24 8.18 23.85 -5.89
C ASN A 24 7.15 24.13 -4.77
N ASP A 25 5.86 23.94 -5.06
CA ASP A 25 4.76 24.39 -4.19
C ASP A 25 3.91 23.25 -3.60
N TYR A 26 4.30 21.99 -3.81
CA TYR A 26 3.56 20.83 -3.30
C TYR A 26 4.26 20.17 -2.09
N PRO A 27 3.48 19.71 -1.09
CA PRO A 27 4.04 18.96 0.03
C PRO A 27 4.53 17.59 -0.46
N ILE A 28 5.82 17.32 -0.24
CA ILE A 28 6.42 16.02 -0.57
C ILE A 28 6.41 15.15 0.68
N ILE A 29 5.83 13.96 0.58
CA ILE A 29 5.77 13.00 1.68
C ILE A 29 7.07 12.19 1.73
N GLY A 30 7.70 12.12 2.91
CA GLY A 30 8.88 11.27 3.11
C GLY A 30 8.54 9.78 2.97
N THR A 31 9.53 8.91 2.74
CA THR A 31 9.34 7.45 2.74
C THR A 31 10.20 6.77 3.80
N LYS A 32 9.73 5.63 4.31
CA LYS A 32 10.44 4.79 5.28
C LYS A 32 10.27 3.32 4.92
N TRP A 33 11.34 2.55 5.06
CA TRP A 33 11.30 1.10 4.99
C TRP A 33 10.89 0.50 6.34
N VAL A 34 9.92 -0.41 6.32
CA VAL A 34 9.51 -1.22 7.47
C VAL A 34 9.88 -2.66 7.20
N PHE A 35 10.71 -3.24 8.07
CA PHE A 35 11.13 -4.63 8.00
C PHE A 35 10.36 -5.46 9.01
N ARG A 36 9.88 -6.62 8.57
CA ARG A 36 9.20 -7.58 9.45
C ARG A 36 9.63 -8.99 9.09
N ASN A 37 10.10 -9.73 10.08
CA ASN A 37 10.44 -11.13 9.90
C ASN A 37 9.20 -11.99 10.16
N LYS A 38 8.89 -12.87 9.21
CA LYS A 38 7.90 -13.92 9.40
C LYS A 38 8.62 -15.09 10.04
N VAL A 39 8.27 -15.36 11.30
CA VAL A 39 8.75 -16.50 12.07
C VAL A 39 7.75 -17.65 11.99
N ASP A 40 8.25 -18.87 12.08
CA ASP A 40 7.44 -20.08 12.22
C ASP A 40 6.95 -20.27 13.66
N GLU A 41 6.09 -21.26 13.89
CA GLU A 41 5.65 -21.70 15.21
C GLU A 41 6.85 -22.08 16.12
N SER A 42 7.95 -22.54 15.53
CA SER A 42 9.21 -22.84 16.23
C SER A 42 10.14 -21.63 16.41
N GLY A 43 9.70 -20.42 16.06
CA GLY A 43 10.50 -19.18 16.21
C GLY A 43 11.59 -18.97 15.15
N VAL A 44 11.72 -19.89 14.18
CA VAL A 44 12.69 -19.79 13.08
C VAL A 44 12.21 -18.79 12.04
N ILE A 45 13.11 -17.92 11.56
CA ILE A 45 12.78 -16.94 10.52
C ILE A 45 12.61 -17.65 9.17
N ILE A 46 11.37 -17.74 8.69
CA ILE A 46 11.04 -18.34 7.39
C ILE A 46 11.23 -17.31 6.27
N ARG A 47 10.87 -16.04 6.52
CA ARG A 47 10.88 -15.02 5.46
C ARG A 47 11.04 -13.61 6.00
N ASN A 48 11.97 -12.86 5.44
CA ASN A 48 12.06 -11.42 5.68
C ASN A 48 11.08 -10.71 4.74
N LYS A 49 10.17 -9.91 5.30
CA LYS A 49 9.28 -9.02 4.56
C LYS A 49 9.75 -7.59 4.73
N THR A 50 9.70 -6.84 3.65
CA THR A 50 9.99 -5.41 3.64
C THR A 50 8.79 -4.71 3.04
N ARG A 51 8.37 -3.58 3.61
CA ARG A 51 7.33 -2.73 3.05
C ARG A 51 7.83 -1.32 2.97
N LEU A 52 7.53 -0.64 1.86
CA LEU A 52 7.75 0.79 1.78
C LEU A 52 6.48 1.52 2.25
N VAL A 53 6.66 2.46 3.17
CA VAL A 53 5.57 3.22 3.78
C VAL A 53 5.86 4.72 3.66
N ALA A 54 4.82 5.50 3.42
CA ALA A 54 4.89 6.95 3.47
C ALA A 54 5.03 7.42 4.93
N LYS A 55 5.91 8.38 5.20
CA LYS A 55 6.05 9.00 6.52
C LYS A 55 4.92 10.02 6.68
N SER A 56 3.88 9.67 7.43
CA SER A 56 2.82 10.59 7.80
C SER A 56 3.33 11.55 8.89
N TYR A 57 3.90 12.68 8.48
CA TYR A 57 4.26 13.74 9.44
C TYR A 57 3.13 14.76 9.65
N ASN A 58 2.04 14.71 8.88
CA ASN A 58 0.99 15.73 8.86
C ASN A 58 -0.45 15.17 8.91
N GLN A 59 -0.70 14.08 9.64
CA GLN A 59 -2.08 13.67 9.91
C GLN A 59 -2.54 14.31 11.22
N GLY A 60 -3.32 15.39 11.11
CA GLY A 60 -4.01 16.00 12.24
C GLY A 60 -5.18 15.11 12.68
N GLU A 61 -5.23 14.77 13.97
CA GLU A 61 -6.36 14.10 14.58
C GLU A 61 -7.66 14.89 14.28
N GLY A 62 -8.64 14.24 13.65
CA GLY A 62 -9.97 14.84 13.38
C GLY A 62 -10.21 15.53 12.03
N ILE A 63 -9.25 15.58 11.09
CA ILE A 63 -9.48 16.12 9.73
C ILE A 63 -9.48 15.00 8.67
N ASP A 64 -8.50 14.10 8.71
CA ASP A 64 -8.31 12.99 7.74
C ASP A 64 -8.76 11.61 8.25
N TYR A 65 -9.21 11.54 9.51
CA TYR A 65 -9.52 10.30 10.22
C TYR A 65 -10.96 9.80 10.02
N ASP A 66 -11.91 10.68 9.66
CA ASP A 66 -13.33 10.30 9.58
C ASP A 66 -13.70 9.55 8.29
N GLU A 67 -12.85 9.60 7.27
CA GLU A 67 -13.02 8.82 6.04
C GLU A 67 -12.09 7.60 5.99
N ILE A 68 -12.52 6.55 6.70
CA ILE A 68 -11.93 5.21 6.60
C ILE A 68 -12.43 4.56 5.29
N HIS A 69 -11.86 4.96 4.15
CA HIS A 69 -12.05 4.29 2.85
C HIS A 69 -11.23 3.00 2.74
N SER A 70 -11.38 2.11 3.71
CA SER A 70 -10.95 0.72 3.54
C SER A 70 -12.20 -0.13 3.30
N PRO A 71 -12.34 -0.79 2.14
CA PRO A 71 -13.46 -1.66 1.84
C PRO A 71 -13.32 -2.98 2.61
N VAL A 72 -13.31 -2.91 3.94
CA VAL A 72 -13.37 -4.11 4.78
C VAL A 72 -14.83 -4.52 4.83
N ALA A 73 -15.15 -5.62 4.16
CA ALA A 73 -16.47 -6.21 4.24
C ALA A 73 -16.86 -6.45 5.71
N ARG A 74 -18.00 -5.90 6.12
CA ARG A 74 -18.48 -6.06 7.50
C ARG A 74 -18.82 -7.54 7.74
N ILE A 75 -18.42 -8.08 8.89
CA ILE A 75 -18.64 -9.51 9.21
C ILE A 75 -20.12 -9.93 9.14
N LYS A 76 -21.04 -9.01 9.45
CA LYS A 76 -22.48 -9.23 9.31
C LYS A 76 -22.89 -9.48 7.85
N ALA A 77 -22.32 -8.74 6.90
CA ALA A 77 -22.59 -8.91 5.48
C ALA A 77 -22.01 -10.23 4.94
N ILE A 78 -20.80 -10.61 5.38
CA ILE A 78 -20.19 -11.90 5.02
C ILE A 78 -21.06 -13.07 5.51
N ARG A 79 -21.53 -13.02 6.75
CA ARG A 79 -22.42 -14.05 7.31
C ARG A 79 -23.74 -14.16 6.54
N LEU A 80 -24.33 -13.03 6.17
CA LEU A 80 -25.56 -13.02 5.37
C LEU A 80 -25.34 -13.63 3.98
N LEU A 81 -24.23 -13.29 3.31
CA LEU A 81 -23.87 -13.84 2.01
C LEU A 81 -23.66 -15.37 2.08
N LEU A 82 -22.98 -15.86 3.12
CA LEU A 82 -22.78 -17.30 3.35
C LEU A 82 -24.11 -18.02 3.60
N ALA A 83 -24.98 -17.46 4.45
CA ALA A 83 -26.30 -18.03 4.71
C ALA A 83 -27.14 -18.10 3.43
N TYR A 84 -27.16 -17.03 2.64
CA TYR A 84 -27.86 -17.00 1.37
C TYR A 84 -27.29 -18.02 0.36
N ALA A 85 -25.97 -18.10 0.23
CA ALA A 85 -25.31 -19.07 -0.64
C ALA A 85 -25.64 -20.51 -0.23
N SER A 86 -25.74 -20.81 1.08
CA SER A 86 -26.14 -22.14 1.56
C SER A 86 -27.59 -22.50 1.21
N ILE A 87 -28.52 -21.54 1.26
CA ILE A 87 -29.92 -21.75 0.89
C ILE A 87 -30.06 -21.99 -0.61
N MET A 88 -29.32 -21.21 -1.41
CA MET A 88 -29.36 -21.28 -2.87
C MET A 88 -28.43 -22.36 -3.45
N ASN A 89 -27.74 -23.12 -2.58
CA ASN A 89 -26.77 -24.15 -2.95
C ASN A 89 -25.65 -23.65 -3.90
N PHE A 90 -25.19 -22.41 -3.69
CA PHE A 90 -24.14 -21.80 -4.48
C PHE A 90 -22.76 -22.26 -4.04
N LYS A 91 -21.90 -22.49 -5.02
CA LYS A 91 -20.49 -22.78 -4.77
C LYS A 91 -19.71 -21.47 -4.65
N LEU A 92 -19.24 -21.18 -3.44
CA LEU A 92 -18.42 -20.01 -3.16
C LEU A 92 -16.94 -20.33 -3.35
N TYR A 93 -16.22 -19.37 -3.92
CA TYR A 93 -14.77 -19.42 -4.08
C TYR A 93 -14.15 -18.22 -3.39
N GLN A 94 -13.09 -18.45 -2.63
CA GLN A 94 -12.30 -17.40 -1.98
C GLN A 94 -10.98 -17.23 -2.74
N MET A 95 -10.61 -16.00 -3.04
CA MET A 95 -9.33 -15.67 -3.66
C MET A 95 -8.61 -14.65 -2.77
N ASP A 96 -7.43 -15.02 -2.30
CA ASP A 96 -6.54 -14.10 -1.58
C ASP A 96 -5.62 -13.40 -2.57
N VAL A 97 -5.81 -12.09 -2.75
CA VAL A 97 -5.03 -11.30 -3.69
C VAL A 97 -3.77 -10.82 -2.99
N LYS A 98 -2.62 -11.28 -3.47
CA LYS A 98 -1.29 -11.05 -2.86
C LYS A 98 -0.91 -9.57 -2.72
N SER A 99 -1.45 -8.69 -3.56
CA SER A 99 -1.24 -7.25 -3.51
C SER A 99 -2.56 -6.53 -3.77
N PHE A 100 -3.09 -5.87 -2.74
CA PHE A 100 -4.30 -5.05 -2.83
C PHE A 100 -3.91 -3.61 -3.13
N LEU A 101 -3.57 -3.35 -4.39
CA LEU A 101 -3.57 -2.00 -4.93
C LEU A 101 -4.98 -1.78 -5.47
N LEU A 102 -5.75 -0.91 -4.81
CA LEU A 102 -7.03 -0.51 -5.35
C LEU A 102 -6.76 0.20 -6.68
N ASN A 103 -7.25 -0.36 -7.78
CA ASN A 103 -7.28 0.32 -9.08
C ASN A 103 -8.26 1.52 -9.09
N GLY A 104 -8.61 2.08 -7.93
CA GLY A 104 -9.30 3.34 -7.85
C GLY A 104 -8.32 4.45 -8.21
N LEU A 105 -8.69 5.29 -9.18
CA LEU A 105 -7.96 6.52 -9.45
C LEU A 105 -8.04 7.39 -8.18
N ILE A 106 -6.90 7.87 -7.69
CA ILE A 106 -6.92 8.91 -6.64
C ILE A 106 -7.30 10.21 -7.33
N GLN A 107 -8.24 10.96 -6.76
CA GLN A 107 -8.52 12.33 -7.21
C GLN A 107 -7.38 13.29 -6.82
N GLU A 108 -6.60 12.95 -5.80
CA GLU A 108 -5.52 13.76 -5.27
C GLU A 108 -4.14 13.26 -5.74
N GLU A 109 -3.34 14.18 -6.26
CA GLU A 109 -1.96 13.92 -6.63
C GLU A 109 -1.07 13.96 -5.39
N VAL A 110 -0.53 12.80 -5.02
CA VAL A 110 0.40 12.70 -3.89
C VAL A 110 1.82 12.52 -4.41
N TYR A 111 2.70 13.41 -3.97
CA TYR A 111 4.13 13.37 -4.28
C TYR A 111 4.93 12.79 -3.12
N VAL A 112 5.82 11.85 -3.43
CA VAL A 112 6.55 11.07 -2.45
C VAL A 112 8.05 11.13 -2.76
N HIS A 113 8.88 11.23 -1.72
CA HIS A 113 10.34 11.17 -1.87
C HIS A 113 10.79 9.77 -2.30
N GLN A 114 11.80 9.73 -3.19
CA GLN A 114 12.46 8.49 -3.57
C GLN A 114 12.97 7.74 -2.33
N PRO A 115 12.70 6.43 -2.23
CA PRO A 115 13.11 5.67 -1.06
C PRO A 115 14.62 5.47 -1.03
N LEU A 116 15.16 5.43 0.19
CA LEU A 116 16.58 5.18 0.46
C LEU A 116 17.00 3.87 -0.22
N GLY A 117 18.01 3.94 -1.09
CA GLY A 117 18.50 2.80 -1.89
C GLY A 117 17.89 2.67 -3.29
N PHE A 118 16.95 3.54 -3.66
CA PHE A 118 16.34 3.60 -5.00
C PHE A 118 16.35 5.05 -5.51
N THR A 119 17.53 5.62 -5.65
CA THR A 119 17.70 6.94 -6.26
C THR A 119 17.98 6.81 -7.75
N ASN A 120 17.21 7.52 -8.57
CA ASN A 120 17.46 7.52 -10.01
C ASN A 120 18.66 8.44 -10.32
N TYR A 121 19.77 7.87 -10.81
CA TYR A 121 20.97 8.62 -11.15
C TYR A 121 20.73 9.73 -12.20
N LYS A 122 19.75 9.55 -13.09
CA LYS A 122 19.39 10.56 -14.10
C LYS A 122 18.58 11.72 -13.53
N PHE A 123 17.83 11.48 -12.46
CA PHE A 123 16.96 12.47 -11.81
C PHE A 123 17.06 12.36 -10.28
N PRO A 124 18.20 12.76 -9.68
CA PRO A 124 18.46 12.58 -8.26
C PRO A 124 17.56 13.44 -7.36
N LYS A 125 16.98 14.52 -7.92
CA LYS A 125 16.03 15.41 -7.24
C LYS A 125 14.60 15.26 -7.75
N SER A 126 14.22 14.09 -8.28
CA SER A 126 12.83 13.85 -8.70
C SER A 126 12.00 13.24 -7.58
N CYS A 127 10.70 13.47 -7.65
CA CYS A 127 9.70 12.84 -6.80
C CYS A 127 8.96 11.75 -7.56
N ILE A 128 8.30 10.90 -6.79
CA ILE A 128 7.42 9.86 -7.30
C ILE A 128 5.98 10.34 -7.10
N GLN A 129 5.21 10.38 -8.17
CA GLN A 129 3.77 10.60 -8.11
C GLN A 129 3.04 9.26 -8.06
N THR A 130 2.04 9.12 -7.19
CA THR A 130 1.21 7.93 -7.10
C THR A 130 -0.15 8.17 -7.75
N GLN A 131 -0.52 7.36 -8.76
CA GLN A 131 -1.79 7.52 -9.51
C GLN A 131 -2.92 6.57 -9.04
N LYS A 132 -2.62 5.61 -8.15
CA LYS A 132 -3.58 4.58 -7.70
C LYS A 132 -3.83 4.65 -6.20
N GLY A 133 -5.10 4.55 -5.81
CA GLY A 133 -5.61 4.51 -4.43
C GLY A 133 -4.81 3.55 -3.57
N THR A 134 -3.81 4.08 -2.90
CA THR A 134 -2.83 3.26 -2.21
C THR A 134 -3.12 3.32 -0.72
N LEU A 135 -3.65 2.21 -0.19
CA LEU A 135 -3.82 1.95 1.26
C LEU A 135 -2.49 2.09 2.05
N TRP A 136 -1.36 2.16 1.33
CA TRP A 136 0.00 2.33 1.81
C TRP A 136 0.26 3.68 2.49
N ILE A 137 -0.58 4.69 2.24
CA ILE A 137 -0.45 6.03 2.85
C ILE A 137 -1.05 6.05 4.26
N LYS A 138 -1.96 5.13 4.60
CA LYS A 138 -2.66 5.11 5.91
C LYS A 138 -2.17 4.01 6.88
N ALA A 139 -1.26 3.13 6.46
CA ALA A 139 -0.79 2.02 7.30
C ALA A 139 0.46 2.36 8.11
N SER A 140 0.34 3.31 9.06
CA SER A 140 1.20 3.30 10.25
C SER A 140 0.38 3.61 11.50
N THR A 141 -0.24 2.56 12.04
CA THR A 141 -0.49 2.42 13.48
C THR A 141 -0.03 1.02 13.87
#